data_AF-A0A938MTX6-F1
#
_entry.id   AF-A0A938MTX6-F1
#
_cell.length_a   1.000
_cell.length_b   1.000
_cell.length_c   1.000
_cell.angle_alpha   90.00
_cell.angle_beta   90.00
_cell.angle_gamma   90.00
#
_symmetry.space_group_name_H-M   'P 1'
#
loop_
_entity.id
_entity.type
_entity.pdbx_description
1 polymer ?
#
loop_
_entity_poly.entity_id
_entity_poly.type
_entity_poly.pdbx_seq_one_letter_code
_entity_poly.pdbx_strand_id
1 'polypeptide(L)'
;MASQNQGLHIALILLIMLTVGLCVTSYVMYSKAATRLSEAEDAKSKLVTAENERNAALFRAQTLTYMLEGGAKTWAQVEEDLANIPGGGAADPTMDQIRKTYQDNMMLYGPADQEHESTRNYQSLPTFLLSRIRDLNQQLTDLRRSENQLTAEKNQLEAAAADRTKKFEEGEQQARNDLAAERDKFRQDREDMQKQKDAIAAQLTDKDNSIVDLQAKFDDQQKKLNKAVSDLAQIVDDQKIQLRNLRKESFEVADATITSVNQKEGVLYVDIGSADNLKQQQTFSVYDKGTTGVMEAKSKGRVEVVRILGEHVAMCRILEDDITNIIVPGDLVFTPAWAPGRVIHFAVAGFVDVTGDGRPDMELLENLIRINGGQLAPEVTVQTRYLIQGEDRGEGIDGEPTGEERADFTSKIRMAEQIGVDRLSVDKLLTLMGWRADVRALTLGRGVGEAAEVVPEKQSPFGEKTSPEGTDSPF
;
A
#
# COMPACT_ATOMS: atom_id res chain seq x y z
N MET A 1 75.53 85.95 -172.49
CA MET A 1 75.54 84.65 -171.78
C MET A 1 76.49 84.76 -170.60
N ALA A 2 76.09 84.26 -169.42
CA ALA A 2 76.85 84.04 -168.17
C ALA A 2 76.34 84.81 -166.93
N SER A 3 75.22 84.35 -166.33
CA SER A 3 74.93 84.62 -164.90
C SER A 3 73.91 83.67 -164.23
N GLN A 4 73.57 82.53 -164.85
CA GLN A 4 72.48 81.67 -164.34
C GLN A 4 72.91 80.44 -163.52
N ASN A 5 74.22 80.19 -163.34
CA ASN A 5 74.72 78.91 -162.76
C ASN A 5 75.48 79.02 -161.41
N GLN A 6 75.65 80.22 -160.83
CA GLN A 6 76.36 80.38 -159.53
C GLN A 6 75.44 80.25 -158.30
N GLY A 7 74.19 80.70 -158.38
CA GLY A 7 73.25 80.63 -157.24
C GLY A 7 72.87 79.20 -156.84
N LEU A 8 72.77 78.29 -157.82
CA LEU A 8 72.43 76.88 -157.58
C LEU A 8 73.54 76.15 -156.80
N HIS A 9 74.82 76.40 -157.14
CA HIS A 9 75.96 75.77 -156.45
C HIS A 9 76.12 76.25 -155.00
N ILE A 10 75.88 77.54 -154.72
CA ILE A 10 75.94 78.09 -153.36
C ILE A 10 74.81 77.51 -152.48
N ALA A 11 73.58 77.42 -153.02
CA ALA A 11 72.45 76.82 -152.31
C ALA A 11 72.69 75.33 -151.99
N LEU A 12 73.29 74.56 -152.91
CA LEU A 12 73.64 73.17 -152.70
C LEU A 12 74.68 72.99 -151.59
N ILE A 13 75.76 73.79 -151.60
CA ILE A 13 76.80 73.75 -150.56
C ILE A 13 76.23 74.11 -149.18
N LEU A 14 75.39 75.15 -149.10
CA LEU A 14 74.72 75.53 -147.86
C LEU A 14 73.78 74.44 -147.35
N LEU A 15 73.01 73.80 -148.24
CA LEU A 15 72.14 72.69 -147.88
C LEU A 15 72.95 71.51 -147.33
N ILE A 16 74.04 71.12 -148.01
CA ILE A 16 74.92 70.02 -147.57
C ILE A 16 75.53 70.35 -146.20
N MET A 17 76.11 71.55 -146.02
CA MET A 17 76.68 71.97 -144.75
C MET A 17 75.63 72.01 -143.62
N LEU A 18 74.41 72.44 -143.93
CA LEU A 18 73.30 72.46 -142.97
C LEU A 18 72.85 71.03 -142.61
N THR A 19 72.75 70.12 -143.59
CA THR A 19 72.43 68.70 -143.32
C THR A 19 73.50 68.01 -142.49
N VAL A 20 74.79 68.25 -142.75
CA VAL A 20 75.90 67.69 -141.97
C VAL A 20 75.90 68.28 -140.55
N GLY A 21 75.73 69.60 -140.40
CA GLY A 21 75.62 70.26 -139.10
C GLY A 21 74.42 69.74 -138.29
N LEU A 22 73.29 69.48 -138.96
CA LEU A 22 72.08 68.93 -138.34
C LEU A 22 72.28 67.45 -137.95
N CYS A 23 72.97 66.64 -138.75
CA CYS A 23 73.32 65.26 -138.39
C CYS A 23 74.27 65.20 -137.19
N VAL A 24 75.31 66.04 -137.13
CA VAL A 24 76.26 66.06 -136.00
C VAL A 24 75.59 66.55 -134.72
N THR A 25 74.82 67.64 -134.79
CA THR A 25 74.07 68.15 -133.63
C THR A 25 72.99 67.16 -133.18
N SER A 26 72.29 66.49 -134.10
CA SER A 26 71.33 65.43 -133.77
C SER A 26 72.01 64.22 -133.12
N TYR A 27 73.19 63.79 -133.59
CA TYR A 27 73.95 62.71 -132.97
C TYR A 27 74.45 63.08 -131.56
N VAL A 28 74.99 64.30 -131.38
CA VAL A 28 75.44 64.76 -130.06
C VAL A 28 74.26 64.93 -129.09
N MET A 29 73.12 65.43 -129.56
CA MET A 29 71.90 65.51 -128.75
C MET A 29 71.35 64.12 -128.42
N TYR A 30 71.32 63.19 -129.38
CA TYR A 30 70.91 61.81 -129.16
C TYR A 30 71.85 61.07 -128.19
N SER A 31 73.16 61.22 -128.35
CA SER A 31 74.17 60.65 -127.45
C SER A 31 74.05 61.22 -126.04
N LYS A 32 73.90 62.54 -125.88
CA LYS A 32 73.66 63.16 -124.56
C LYS A 32 72.32 62.76 -123.95
N ALA A 33 71.27 62.60 -124.76
CA ALA A 33 69.97 62.11 -124.31
C ALA A 33 70.06 60.65 -123.85
N ALA A 34 70.80 59.81 -124.57
CA ALA A 34 71.07 58.42 -124.20
C ALA A 34 71.89 58.32 -122.90
N THR A 35 72.94 59.14 -122.73
CA THR A 35 73.72 59.18 -121.48
C THR A 35 72.87 59.65 -120.30
N ARG A 36 72.06 60.72 -120.46
CA ARG A 36 71.15 61.20 -119.40
C ARG A 36 70.06 60.18 -119.05
N LEU A 37 69.58 59.42 -120.03
CA LEU A 37 68.64 58.33 -119.79
C LEU A 37 69.29 57.21 -118.97
N SER A 38 70.52 56.80 -119.32
CA SER A 38 71.30 55.82 -118.56
C SER A 38 71.59 56.29 -117.13
N GLU A 39 72.00 57.55 -116.94
CA GLU A 39 72.22 58.13 -115.61
C GLU A 39 70.92 58.19 -114.79
N ALA A 40 69.79 58.49 -115.43
CA ALA A 40 68.48 58.49 -114.78
C ALA A 40 68.02 57.06 -114.40
N GLU A 41 68.30 56.06 -115.24
CA GLU A 41 68.04 54.64 -114.95
C GLU A 41 68.93 54.13 -113.81
N ASP A 42 70.22 54.46 -113.80
CA ASP A 42 71.15 54.11 -112.70
C ASP A 42 70.76 54.81 -111.39
N ALA A 43 70.39 56.09 -111.44
CA ALA A 43 69.92 56.83 -110.27
C ALA A 43 68.62 56.23 -109.72
N LYS A 44 67.69 55.83 -110.61
CA LYS A 44 66.47 55.13 -110.24
C LYS A 44 66.77 53.76 -109.64
N SER A 45 67.73 53.00 -110.21
CA SER A 45 68.16 51.71 -109.65
C SER A 45 68.79 51.88 -108.26
N LYS A 46 69.65 52.88 -108.05
CA LYS A 46 70.24 53.16 -106.73
C LYS A 46 69.19 53.58 -105.70
N LEU A 47 68.22 54.39 -106.10
CA LEU A 47 67.10 54.80 -105.25
C LEU A 47 66.27 53.58 -104.83
N VAL A 48 65.92 52.70 -105.78
CA VAL A 48 65.18 51.45 -105.47
C VAL A 48 65.98 50.54 -104.54
N THR A 49 67.30 50.38 -104.75
CA THR A 49 68.15 49.59 -103.84
C THR A 49 68.22 50.19 -102.45
N ALA A 50 68.41 51.52 -102.33
CA ALA A 50 68.45 52.20 -101.03
C ALA A 50 67.09 52.16 -100.31
N GLU A 51 65.97 52.26 -101.04
CA GLU A 51 64.62 52.08 -100.47
C GLU A 51 64.42 50.66 -99.95
N ASN A 52 64.85 49.65 -100.70
CA ASN A 52 64.77 48.25 -100.29
C ASN A 52 65.62 47.97 -99.03
N GLU A 53 66.86 48.47 -98.98
CA GLU A 53 67.73 48.34 -97.80
C GLU A 53 67.14 49.05 -96.57
N ARG A 54 66.61 50.26 -96.74
CA ARG A 54 65.94 50.99 -95.67
C ARG A 54 64.72 50.24 -95.17
N ASN A 55 63.88 49.71 -96.07
CA ASN A 55 62.68 48.98 -95.69
C ASN A 55 63.01 47.64 -95.02
N ALA A 56 64.06 46.94 -95.45
CA ALA A 56 64.58 45.75 -94.75
C ALA A 56 65.11 46.08 -93.34
N ALA A 57 65.83 47.20 -93.18
CA ALA A 57 66.29 47.67 -91.87
C ALA A 57 65.13 48.05 -90.95
N LEU A 58 64.10 48.72 -91.47
CA LEU A 58 62.87 49.05 -90.74
C LEU A 58 62.12 47.80 -90.29
N PHE A 59 61.99 46.79 -91.16
CA PHE A 59 61.37 45.51 -90.82
C PHE A 59 62.11 44.81 -89.68
N ARG A 60 63.45 44.72 -89.76
CA ARG A 60 64.28 44.14 -88.69
C ARG A 60 64.11 44.87 -87.37
N ALA A 61 64.20 46.21 -87.40
CA ALA A 61 64.09 47.03 -86.21
C ALA A 61 62.71 46.86 -85.55
N GLN A 62 61.62 46.97 -86.32
CA GLN A 62 60.26 46.80 -85.78
C GLN A 62 60.03 45.39 -85.24
N THR A 63 60.47 44.36 -85.97
CA THR A 63 60.35 42.95 -85.52
C THR A 63 61.04 42.75 -84.16
N LEU A 64 62.26 43.25 -84.01
CA LEU A 64 63.02 43.12 -82.75
C LEU A 64 62.42 43.97 -81.63
N THR A 65 61.96 45.19 -81.93
CA THR A 65 61.26 46.04 -80.95
C THR A 65 60.02 45.33 -80.41
N TYR A 66 59.21 44.69 -81.27
CA TYR A 66 58.04 43.93 -80.83
C TYR A 66 58.42 42.71 -79.97
N MET A 67 59.49 42.00 -80.30
CA MET A 67 59.95 40.85 -79.49
C MET A 67 60.48 41.27 -78.12
N LEU A 68 61.11 42.45 -78.04
CA LEU A 68 61.71 42.95 -76.80
C LEU A 68 60.67 43.64 -75.92
N GLU A 69 60.07 44.73 -76.41
CA GLU A 69 59.19 45.60 -75.62
C GLU A 69 57.74 45.11 -75.63
N GLY A 70 57.33 44.49 -76.75
CA GLY A 70 55.93 44.19 -77.02
C GLY A 70 55.10 45.45 -77.23
N GLY A 71 54.19 45.42 -78.21
CA GLY A 71 53.15 46.43 -78.36
C GLY A 71 51.86 45.94 -77.70
N ALA A 72 50.84 46.79 -77.58
CA ALA A 72 49.47 46.36 -77.27
C ALA A 72 48.81 45.58 -78.45
N LYS A 73 49.61 44.80 -79.17
CA LYS A 73 49.27 44.11 -80.41
C LYS A 73 49.54 42.62 -80.27
N THR A 74 48.62 41.80 -80.77
CA THR A 74 48.84 40.35 -80.87
C THR A 74 49.88 40.04 -81.93
N TRP A 75 50.45 38.83 -81.91
CA TRP A 75 51.41 38.42 -82.93
C TRP A 75 50.83 38.51 -84.35
N ALA A 76 49.53 38.24 -84.51
CA ALA A 76 48.84 38.40 -85.79
C ALA A 76 48.81 39.86 -86.28
N GLN A 77 48.59 40.81 -85.37
CA GLN A 77 48.60 42.25 -85.68
C GLN A 77 50.01 42.78 -85.96
N VAL A 78 51.02 42.21 -85.29
CA VAL A 78 52.43 42.50 -85.57
C VAL A 78 52.82 41.99 -86.95
N GLU A 79 52.37 40.78 -87.32
CA GLU A 79 52.61 40.22 -88.65
C GLU A 79 51.95 41.07 -89.75
N GLU A 80 50.75 41.60 -89.50
CA GLU A 80 50.07 42.54 -90.40
C GLU A 80 50.83 43.85 -90.57
N ASP A 81 51.32 44.46 -89.49
CA ASP A 81 52.17 45.66 -89.56
C ASP A 81 53.45 45.41 -90.37
N LEU A 82 54.10 44.27 -90.14
CA LEU A 82 55.34 43.88 -90.81
C LEU A 82 55.11 43.61 -92.31
N ALA A 83 53.98 43.03 -92.68
CA ALA A 83 53.59 42.79 -94.07
C ALA A 83 53.35 44.10 -94.85
N ASN A 84 52.99 45.19 -94.16
CA ASN A 84 52.76 46.50 -94.77
C ASN A 84 54.06 47.26 -95.13
N ILE A 85 55.25 46.72 -94.81
CA ILE A 85 56.55 47.32 -95.15
C ILE A 85 56.95 46.89 -96.58
N PRO A 86 56.97 47.79 -97.58
CA PRO A 86 57.24 47.42 -98.97
C PRO A 86 58.65 46.83 -99.12
N GLY A 87 58.76 45.58 -99.58
CA GLY A 87 60.06 44.91 -99.73
C GLY A 87 60.78 44.58 -98.40
N GLY A 88 60.14 44.82 -97.25
CA GLY A 88 60.73 44.58 -95.92
C GLY A 88 60.95 43.10 -95.58
N GLY A 89 60.23 42.20 -96.25
CA GLY A 89 60.34 40.74 -96.07
C GLY A 89 61.20 40.01 -97.11
N ALA A 90 62.17 40.69 -97.75
CA ALA A 90 63.17 39.98 -98.55
C ALA A 90 63.80 38.86 -97.69
N ALA A 91 63.89 37.64 -98.24
CA ALA A 91 64.26 36.44 -97.50
C ALA A 91 65.53 36.67 -96.65
N ASP A 92 65.34 36.79 -95.34
CA ASP A 92 66.39 36.98 -94.34
C ASP A 92 66.36 35.80 -93.37
N PRO A 93 67.17 34.74 -93.65
CA PRO A 93 67.18 33.53 -92.84
C PRO A 93 67.45 33.77 -91.35
N THR A 94 68.18 34.85 -91.02
CA THR A 94 68.52 35.19 -89.63
C THR A 94 67.28 35.66 -88.87
N MET A 95 66.47 36.52 -89.49
CA MET A 95 65.25 37.04 -88.89
C MET A 95 64.18 35.96 -88.74
N ASP A 96 64.08 35.04 -89.70
CA ASP A 96 63.17 33.89 -89.61
C ASP A 96 63.52 33.00 -88.41
N GLN A 97 64.81 32.74 -88.20
CA GLN A 97 65.27 31.97 -87.06
C GLN A 97 65.01 32.68 -85.72
N ILE A 98 65.25 33.99 -85.64
CA ILE A 98 64.98 34.80 -84.44
C ILE A 98 63.49 34.77 -84.11
N ARG A 99 62.63 34.92 -85.13
CA ARG A 99 61.17 34.89 -84.98
C ARG A 99 60.67 33.53 -84.48
N LYS A 100 61.17 32.45 -85.07
CA LYS A 100 60.83 31.10 -84.62
C LYS A 100 61.25 30.88 -83.17
N THR A 101 62.49 31.25 -82.83
CA THR A 101 63.02 31.15 -81.45
C THR A 101 62.17 31.93 -80.46
N TYR A 102 61.71 33.13 -80.85
CA TYR A 102 60.79 33.93 -80.05
C TYR A 102 59.46 33.20 -79.81
N GLN A 103 58.83 32.69 -80.86
CA GLN A 103 57.57 31.94 -80.75
C GLN A 103 57.71 30.72 -79.84
N ASP A 104 58.79 29.94 -80.01
CA ASP A 104 59.08 28.76 -79.19
C ASP A 104 59.26 29.12 -77.71
N ASN A 105 60.01 30.19 -77.42
CA ASN A 105 60.21 30.67 -76.05
C ASN A 105 58.91 31.17 -75.40
N MET A 106 58.08 31.90 -76.16
CA MET A 106 56.78 32.36 -75.66
C MET A 106 55.80 31.20 -75.45
N MET A 107 55.87 30.15 -76.27
CA MET A 107 55.05 28.95 -76.08
C MET A 107 55.47 28.15 -74.83
N LEU A 108 56.77 28.07 -74.56
CA LEU A 108 57.29 27.25 -73.46
C LEU A 108 57.25 27.96 -72.11
N TYR A 109 57.57 29.25 -72.07
CA TYR A 109 57.76 30.01 -70.84
C TYR A 109 56.73 31.11 -70.63
N GLY A 110 56.01 31.50 -71.68
CA GLY A 110 55.04 32.57 -71.62
C GLY A 110 53.71 32.15 -70.98
N PRO A 111 52.86 33.13 -70.64
CA PRO A 111 51.50 32.89 -70.18
C PRO A 111 50.68 32.15 -71.25
N ALA A 112 50.07 31.02 -70.90
CA ALA A 112 49.34 30.15 -71.82
C ALA A 112 47.94 30.66 -72.17
N ASP A 113 47.44 31.65 -71.45
CA ASP A 113 46.11 32.24 -71.60
C ASP A 113 46.07 33.32 -72.67
N GLN A 114 44.89 33.46 -73.30
CA GLN A 114 44.65 34.41 -74.39
C GLN A 114 44.67 35.87 -73.90
N GLU A 115 44.36 36.12 -72.63
CA GLU A 115 44.28 37.48 -72.05
C GLU A 115 45.65 38.19 -72.03
N HIS A 116 46.73 37.42 -71.92
CA HIS A 116 48.09 37.96 -71.84
C HIS A 116 48.84 37.87 -73.17
N GLU A 117 48.17 37.48 -74.27
CA GLU A 117 48.79 37.27 -75.58
C GLU A 117 49.47 38.54 -76.12
N SER A 118 48.88 39.73 -75.90
CA SER A 118 49.45 41.03 -76.26
C SER A 118 50.63 41.47 -75.38
N THR A 119 50.84 40.81 -74.24
CA THR A 119 51.96 41.07 -73.32
C THR A 119 53.06 40.03 -73.45
N ARG A 120 52.96 39.05 -74.35
CA ARG A 120 54.03 38.10 -74.62
C ARG A 120 55.16 38.87 -75.31
N ASN A 121 56.25 39.09 -74.59
CA ASN A 121 57.51 39.67 -75.08
C ASN A 121 58.63 39.33 -74.09
N TYR A 122 59.89 39.56 -74.47
CA TYR A 122 61.03 39.24 -73.60
C TYR A 122 61.17 40.16 -72.38
N GLN A 123 60.57 41.36 -72.38
CA GLN A 123 60.61 42.27 -71.23
C GLN A 123 59.65 41.85 -70.10
N SER A 124 58.46 41.36 -70.44
CA SER A 124 57.43 40.95 -69.47
C SER A 124 57.66 39.53 -68.93
N LEU A 125 58.31 38.67 -69.73
CA LEU A 125 58.50 37.25 -69.41
C LEU A 125 59.17 37.00 -68.05
N PRO A 126 60.26 37.70 -67.64
CA PRO A 126 60.86 37.49 -66.33
C PRO A 126 59.91 37.82 -65.17
N THR A 127 59.08 38.85 -65.32
CA THR A 127 58.08 39.24 -64.32
C THR A 127 57.00 38.18 -64.18
N PHE A 128 56.51 37.65 -65.30
CA PHE A 128 55.55 36.54 -65.32
C PHE A 128 56.11 35.29 -64.65
N LEU A 129 57.32 34.86 -65.06
CA LEU A 129 57.98 33.69 -64.49
C LEU A 129 58.23 33.85 -62.98
N LEU A 130 58.65 35.03 -62.53
CA LEU A 130 58.84 35.30 -61.10
C LEU A 130 57.52 35.26 -60.33
N SER A 131 56.44 35.80 -60.90
CA SER A 131 55.10 35.68 -60.30
C SER A 131 54.69 34.22 -60.18
N ARG A 132 54.87 33.43 -61.25
CA ARG A 132 54.54 32.01 -61.25
C ARG A 132 55.34 31.22 -60.23
N ILE A 133 56.64 31.51 -60.06
CA ILE A 133 57.48 30.88 -59.04
C ILE A 133 57.00 31.25 -57.63
N ARG A 134 56.61 32.51 -57.40
CA ARG A 134 56.04 32.93 -56.10
C ARG A 134 54.74 32.19 -55.80
N ASP A 135 53.85 32.09 -56.78
CA ASP A 135 52.57 31.37 -56.63
C ASP A 135 52.80 29.88 -56.34
N LEU A 136 53.73 29.24 -57.05
CA LEU A 136 54.08 27.84 -56.81
C LEU A 136 54.70 27.63 -55.42
N ASN A 137 55.57 28.53 -54.97
CA ASN A 137 56.14 28.47 -53.62
C ASN A 137 55.08 28.67 -52.54
N GLN A 138 54.11 29.55 -52.78
CA GLN A 138 52.98 29.76 -51.87
C GLN A 138 52.10 28.52 -51.80
N GLN A 139 51.71 27.95 -52.95
CA GLN A 139 50.94 26.71 -53.02
C GLN A 139 51.66 25.55 -52.33
N LEU A 140 52.97 25.42 -52.50
CA LEU A 140 53.77 24.39 -51.84
C LEU A 140 53.82 24.57 -50.31
N THR A 141 53.87 25.82 -49.85
CA THR A 141 53.80 26.14 -48.41
C THR A 141 52.43 25.81 -47.83
N ASP A 142 51.36 26.17 -48.54
CA ASP A 142 49.98 25.88 -48.13
C ASP A 142 49.68 24.38 -48.15
N LEU A 143 50.18 23.66 -49.16
CA LEU A 143 50.03 22.20 -49.25
C LEU A 143 50.75 21.50 -48.10
N ARG A 144 51.98 21.91 -47.76
CA ARG A 144 52.71 21.38 -46.58
C ARG A 144 51.98 21.69 -45.27
N ARG A 145 51.36 22.86 -45.14
CA ARG A 145 50.56 23.20 -43.96
C ARG A 145 49.34 22.28 -43.85
N SER A 146 48.64 22.06 -44.97
CA SER A 146 47.50 21.15 -45.04
C SER A 146 47.89 19.70 -44.71
N GLU A 147 49.02 19.22 -45.24
CA GLU A 147 49.54 17.87 -44.95
C GLU A 147 49.86 17.68 -43.46
N ASN A 148 50.53 18.66 -42.85
CA ASN A 148 50.82 18.63 -41.42
C ASN A 148 49.55 18.67 -40.57
N GLN A 149 48.56 19.48 -40.96
CA GLN A 149 47.28 19.55 -40.27
C GLN A 149 46.50 18.24 -40.37
N LEU A 150 46.40 17.65 -41.57
CA LEU A 150 45.73 16.37 -41.80
C LEU A 150 46.42 15.23 -41.04
N THR A 151 47.75 15.25 -40.96
CA THR A 151 48.51 14.26 -40.18
C THR A 151 48.23 14.40 -38.69
N ALA A 152 48.18 15.63 -38.17
CA ALA A 152 47.85 15.89 -36.77
C ALA A 152 46.41 15.46 -36.44
N GLU A 153 45.45 15.79 -37.31
CA GLU A 153 44.04 15.41 -37.15
C GLU A 153 43.86 13.90 -37.21
N LYS A 154 44.53 13.21 -38.15
CA LYS A 154 44.54 11.75 -38.23
C LYS A 154 45.05 11.12 -36.93
N ASN A 155 46.19 11.58 -36.41
CA ASN A 155 46.76 11.04 -35.18
C ASN A 155 45.84 11.28 -33.97
N GLN A 156 45.17 12.43 -33.90
CA GLN A 156 44.19 12.73 -32.85
C GLN A 156 42.96 11.81 -32.95
N LEU A 157 42.45 11.58 -34.17
CA LEU A 157 41.33 10.67 -34.39
C LEU A 157 41.68 9.22 -34.06
N GLU A 158 42.88 8.76 -34.43
CA GLU A 158 43.36 7.42 -34.08
C GLU A 158 43.51 7.25 -32.56
N ALA A 159 44.07 8.24 -31.86
CA ALA A 159 44.18 8.23 -30.41
C ALA A 159 42.80 8.24 -29.72
N ALA A 160 41.88 9.08 -30.18
CA ALA A 160 40.52 9.15 -29.64
C ALA A 160 39.73 7.85 -29.91
N ALA A 161 39.91 7.22 -31.07
CA ALA A 161 39.33 5.94 -31.39
C ALA A 161 39.89 4.83 -30.49
N ALA A 162 41.21 4.78 -30.29
CA ALA A 162 41.86 3.82 -29.41
C ALA A 162 41.37 3.96 -27.94
N ASP A 163 41.31 5.19 -27.43
CA ASP A 163 40.80 5.47 -26.08
C ASP A 163 39.33 5.07 -25.93
N ARG A 164 38.51 5.32 -26.96
CA ARG A 164 37.10 4.94 -26.96
C ARG A 164 36.94 3.43 -26.95
N THR A 165 37.71 2.70 -27.77
CA THR A 165 37.70 1.23 -27.79
C THR A 165 38.12 0.67 -26.44
N LYS A 166 39.20 1.18 -25.85
CA LYS A 166 39.66 0.77 -24.52
C LYS A 166 38.60 0.97 -23.44
N LYS A 167 37.93 2.13 -23.42
CA LYS A 167 36.83 2.39 -22.47
C LYS A 167 35.65 1.44 -22.65
N PHE A 168 35.33 1.07 -23.89
CA PHE A 168 34.28 0.09 -24.15
C PHE A 168 34.68 -1.31 -23.71
N GLU A 169 35.91 -1.75 -23.96
CA GLU A 169 36.42 -3.05 -23.51
C GLU A 169 36.46 -3.14 -21.98
N GLU A 170 36.96 -2.09 -21.30
CA GLU A 170 36.97 -2.00 -19.83
C GLU A 170 35.54 -2.02 -19.26
N GLY A 171 34.63 -1.26 -19.87
CA GLY A 171 33.22 -1.22 -19.47
C GLY A 171 32.50 -2.56 -19.69
N GLU A 172 32.78 -3.25 -20.80
CA GLU A 172 32.22 -4.58 -21.08
C GLU A 172 32.73 -5.60 -20.07
N GLN A 173 34.04 -5.60 -19.79
CA GLN A 173 34.63 -6.51 -18.81
C GLN A 173 34.09 -6.26 -17.40
N GLN A 174 33.93 -4.99 -17.02
CA GLN A 174 33.32 -4.62 -15.74
C GLN A 174 31.86 -5.09 -15.67
N ALA A 175 31.05 -4.82 -16.69
CA ALA A 175 29.65 -5.27 -16.73
C ALA A 175 29.53 -6.80 -16.67
N ARG A 176 30.45 -7.54 -17.32
CA ARG A 176 30.51 -9.01 -17.23
C ARG A 176 30.85 -9.48 -15.82
N ASN A 177 31.83 -8.85 -15.16
CA ASN A 177 32.23 -9.18 -13.79
C ASN A 177 31.10 -8.87 -12.80
N ASP A 178 30.46 -7.71 -12.92
CA ASP A 178 29.34 -7.29 -12.07
C ASP A 178 28.14 -8.25 -12.23
N LEU A 179 27.82 -8.63 -13.47
CA LEU A 179 26.77 -9.62 -13.74
C LEU A 179 27.09 -11.00 -13.14
N ALA A 180 28.35 -11.44 -13.22
CA ALA A 180 28.77 -12.71 -12.62
C ALA A 180 28.65 -12.67 -11.08
N ALA A 181 29.14 -11.59 -10.46
CA ALA A 181 29.05 -11.40 -9.02
C ALA A 181 27.59 -11.35 -8.53
N GLU A 182 26.71 -10.65 -9.25
CA GLU A 182 25.30 -10.57 -8.90
C GLU A 182 24.59 -11.92 -9.05
N ARG A 183 24.94 -12.71 -10.08
CA ARG A 183 24.40 -14.07 -10.26
C ARG A 183 24.83 -15.01 -9.14
N ASP A 184 26.06 -14.92 -8.68
CA ASP A 184 26.56 -15.75 -7.59
C ASP A 184 25.95 -15.32 -6.24
N LYS A 185 25.81 -14.02 -5.99
CA LYS A 185 25.07 -13.49 -4.84
C LYS A 185 23.61 -13.97 -4.83
N PHE A 186 22.91 -13.85 -5.97
CA PHE A 186 21.53 -14.31 -6.07
C PHE A 186 21.40 -15.84 -5.87
N ARG A 187 22.38 -16.61 -6.33
CA ARG A 187 22.43 -18.05 -6.08
C ARG A 187 22.58 -18.34 -4.59
N GLN A 188 23.51 -17.67 -3.92
CA GLN A 188 23.75 -17.80 -2.50
C GLN A 188 22.52 -17.39 -1.68
N ASP A 189 21.88 -16.26 -2.00
CA ASP A 189 20.66 -15.79 -1.35
C ASP A 189 19.52 -16.80 -1.49
N ARG A 190 19.39 -17.46 -2.66
CA ARG A 190 18.38 -18.53 -2.84
C ARG A 190 18.69 -19.77 -2.03
N GLU A 191 19.96 -20.18 -1.95
CA GLU A 191 20.37 -21.32 -1.12
C GLU A 191 20.12 -21.05 0.36
N ASP A 192 20.46 -19.85 0.83
CA ASP A 192 20.25 -19.45 2.23
C ASP A 192 18.76 -19.28 2.55
N MET A 193 17.96 -18.74 1.63
CA MET A 193 16.50 -18.69 1.77
C MET A 193 15.90 -20.10 1.81
N GLN A 194 16.41 -21.04 1.02
CA GLN A 194 15.94 -22.43 1.06
C GLN A 194 16.29 -23.08 2.41
N LYS A 195 17.52 -22.92 2.89
CA LYS A 195 17.92 -23.41 4.22
C LYS A 195 17.05 -22.81 5.34
N GLN A 196 16.74 -21.51 5.26
CA GLN A 196 15.85 -20.86 6.22
C GLN A 196 14.43 -21.43 6.15
N LYS A 197 13.89 -21.66 4.95
CA LYS A 197 12.58 -22.30 4.79
C LYS A 197 12.55 -23.70 5.37
N ASP A 198 13.57 -24.51 5.10
CA ASP A 198 13.68 -25.88 5.61
C ASP A 198 13.82 -25.87 7.14
N ALA A 199 14.61 -24.95 7.70
CA ALA A 199 14.75 -24.77 9.15
C ALA A 199 13.43 -24.33 9.81
N ILE A 200 12.69 -23.39 9.20
CA ILE A 200 11.37 -22.96 9.70
C ILE A 200 10.37 -24.11 9.63
N ALA A 201 10.35 -24.89 8.54
CA ALA A 201 9.46 -26.04 8.39
C ALA A 201 9.75 -27.11 9.44
N ALA A 202 11.04 -27.39 9.71
CA ALA A 202 11.45 -28.30 10.78
C ALA A 202 11.00 -27.78 12.17
N GLN A 203 11.22 -26.50 12.46
CA GLN A 203 10.77 -25.89 13.72
C GLN A 203 9.25 -25.90 13.88
N LEU A 204 8.50 -25.71 12.79
CA LEU A 204 7.04 -25.79 12.82
C LEU A 204 6.59 -27.21 13.18
N THR A 205 7.19 -28.21 12.53
CA THR A 205 6.91 -29.63 12.78
C THR A 205 7.25 -30.01 14.24
N ASP A 206 8.39 -29.56 14.75
CA ASP A 206 8.78 -29.81 16.15
C ASP A 206 7.80 -29.14 17.15
N LYS A 207 7.33 -27.92 16.84
CA LYS A 207 6.34 -27.22 17.65
C LYS A 207 4.98 -27.91 17.61
N ASP A 208 4.52 -28.34 16.44
CA ASP A 208 3.26 -29.08 16.29
C ASP A 208 3.31 -30.39 17.08
N ASN A 209 4.41 -31.14 16.99
CA ASN A 209 4.62 -32.34 17.79
C ASN A 209 4.62 -32.04 19.30
N SER A 210 5.25 -30.93 19.71
CA SER A 210 5.25 -30.49 21.12
C SER A 210 3.86 -30.09 21.60
N ILE A 211 3.05 -29.45 20.75
CA ILE A 211 1.66 -29.09 21.06
C ILE A 211 0.81 -30.34 21.24
N VAL A 212 0.93 -31.32 20.33
CA VAL A 212 0.20 -32.59 20.42
C VAL A 212 0.59 -33.34 21.71
N ASP A 213 1.89 -33.42 22.04
CA ASP A 213 2.37 -34.05 23.27
C ASP A 213 1.86 -33.32 24.53
N LEU A 214 1.89 -31.98 24.54
CA LEU A 214 1.36 -31.17 25.64
C LEU A 214 -0.16 -31.32 25.79
N GLN A 215 -0.91 -31.37 24.70
CA GLN A 215 -2.36 -31.62 24.73
C GLN A 215 -2.67 -33.00 25.29
N ALA A 216 -1.95 -34.04 24.84
CA ALA A 216 -2.12 -35.39 25.38
C ALA A 216 -1.83 -35.46 26.89
N LYS A 217 -0.78 -34.77 27.36
CA LYS A 217 -0.46 -34.65 28.79
C LYS A 217 -1.54 -33.88 29.56
N PHE A 218 -2.05 -32.79 29.00
CA PHE A 218 -3.10 -32.00 29.61
C PHE A 218 -4.40 -32.80 29.73
N ASP A 219 -4.80 -33.52 28.68
CA ASP A 219 -5.98 -34.39 28.68
C ASP A 219 -5.86 -35.53 29.70
N ASP A 220 -4.68 -36.14 29.82
CA ASP A 220 -4.40 -37.15 30.85
C ASP A 220 -4.50 -36.57 32.27
N GLN A 221 -3.93 -35.39 32.50
CA GLN A 221 -4.06 -34.69 33.77
C GLN A 221 -5.50 -34.32 34.09
N GLN A 222 -6.26 -33.80 33.12
CA GLN A 222 -7.67 -33.45 33.28
C GLN A 222 -8.51 -34.67 33.64
N LYS A 223 -8.28 -35.82 32.99
CA LYS A 223 -8.94 -37.09 33.33
C LYS A 223 -8.62 -37.53 34.75
N LYS A 224 -7.35 -37.45 35.16
CA LYS A 224 -6.93 -37.78 36.53
C LYS A 224 -7.57 -36.85 37.56
N LEU A 225 -7.61 -35.56 37.29
CA LEU A 225 -8.22 -34.56 38.18
C LEU A 225 -9.73 -34.78 38.29
N ASN A 226 -10.43 -34.95 37.17
CA ASN A 226 -11.87 -35.20 37.15
C ASN A 226 -12.22 -36.50 37.89
N LYS A 227 -11.41 -37.55 37.73
CA LYS A 227 -11.56 -38.78 38.51
C LYS A 227 -11.38 -38.54 40.00
N ALA A 228 -10.32 -37.84 40.41
CA ALA A 228 -10.09 -37.52 41.81
C ALA A 228 -11.22 -36.67 42.41
N VAL A 229 -11.77 -35.71 41.66
CA VAL A 229 -12.94 -34.91 42.07
C VAL A 229 -14.17 -35.79 42.23
N SER A 230 -14.44 -36.68 41.28
CA SER A 230 -15.56 -37.63 41.36
C SER A 230 -15.43 -38.56 42.56
N ASP A 231 -14.24 -39.13 42.78
CA ASP A 231 -13.95 -40.02 43.91
C ASP A 231 -14.14 -39.26 45.24
N LEU A 232 -13.66 -38.01 45.32
CA LEU A 232 -13.80 -37.18 46.50
C LEU A 232 -15.26 -36.78 46.77
N ALA A 233 -16.03 -36.44 45.72
CA ALA A 233 -17.45 -36.13 45.83
C ALA A 233 -18.25 -37.34 46.34
N GLN A 234 -17.93 -38.53 45.86
CA GLN A 234 -18.55 -39.77 46.33
C GLN A 234 -18.23 -40.03 47.82
N ILE A 235 -16.97 -39.87 48.22
CA ILE A 235 -16.56 -39.98 49.63
C ILE A 235 -17.33 -38.98 50.50
N VAL A 236 -17.48 -37.73 50.05
CA VAL A 236 -18.23 -36.70 50.79
C VAL A 236 -19.71 -37.06 50.90
N ASP A 237 -20.34 -37.57 49.85
CA ASP A 237 -21.75 -38.00 49.91
C ASP A 237 -21.94 -39.19 50.85
N ASP A 238 -21.06 -40.20 50.78
CA ASP A 238 -21.03 -41.34 51.70
C ASP A 238 -20.90 -40.85 53.16
N GLN A 239 -19.99 -39.91 53.42
CA GLN A 239 -19.82 -39.31 54.74
C GLN A 239 -21.08 -38.53 55.18
N LYS A 240 -21.75 -37.80 54.28
CA LYS A 240 -23.01 -37.11 54.58
C LYS A 240 -24.14 -38.08 54.88
N ILE A 241 -24.22 -39.21 54.18
CA ILE A 241 -25.22 -40.26 54.43
C ILE A 241 -24.94 -40.91 55.80
N GLN A 242 -23.69 -41.25 56.08
CA GLN A 242 -23.28 -41.77 57.39
C GLN A 242 -23.60 -40.77 58.51
N LEU A 243 -23.28 -39.48 58.33
CA LEU A 243 -23.62 -38.43 59.28
C LEU A 243 -25.13 -38.25 59.43
N ARG A 244 -25.92 -38.30 58.35
CA ARG A 244 -27.39 -38.26 58.43
C ARG A 244 -27.95 -39.48 59.15
N ASN A 245 -27.41 -40.67 58.92
CA ASN A 245 -27.86 -41.87 59.62
C ASN A 245 -27.47 -41.84 61.11
N LEU A 246 -26.34 -41.22 61.46
CA LEU A 246 -25.94 -40.97 62.85
C LEU A 246 -26.73 -39.83 63.51
N ARG A 247 -27.20 -38.85 62.73
CA ARG A 247 -28.00 -37.70 63.19
C ARG A 247 -29.52 -37.92 63.11
N LYS A 248 -30.00 -38.96 62.43
CA LYS A 248 -31.42 -39.31 62.35
C LYS A 248 -31.86 -39.85 63.69
N GLU A 249 -32.38 -38.92 64.51
CA GLU A 249 -33.58 -39.01 65.34
C GLU A 249 -33.54 -37.87 66.37
N SER A 250 -33.60 -36.60 65.94
CA SER A 250 -34.19 -35.59 66.82
C SER A 250 -35.69 -35.58 66.56
N PHE A 251 -36.40 -36.52 67.17
CA PHE A 251 -37.85 -36.35 67.33
C PHE A 251 -38.04 -35.08 68.16
N GLU A 252 -38.74 -34.08 67.62
CA GLU A 252 -39.24 -33.00 68.47
C GLU A 252 -40.13 -33.64 69.54
N VAL A 253 -39.78 -33.38 70.79
CA VAL A 253 -40.53 -33.85 71.96
C VAL A 253 -41.58 -32.78 72.25
N ALA A 254 -42.78 -33.20 72.65
CA ALA A 254 -43.78 -32.26 73.13
C ALA A 254 -43.24 -31.41 74.28
N ASP A 255 -43.60 -30.13 74.30
CA ASP A 255 -43.10 -29.18 75.29
C ASP A 255 -43.75 -29.37 76.66
N ALA A 256 -44.99 -29.86 76.69
CA ALA A 256 -45.76 -30.09 77.90
C ALA A 256 -46.92 -31.08 77.69
N THR A 257 -47.56 -31.47 78.78
CA THR A 257 -48.75 -32.32 78.83
C THR A 257 -49.91 -31.59 79.52
N ILE A 258 -51.12 -31.81 79.04
CA ILE A 258 -52.34 -31.29 79.65
C ILE A 258 -52.67 -32.10 80.91
N THR A 259 -52.72 -31.43 82.06
CA THR A 259 -52.96 -32.08 83.36
C THR A 259 -54.45 -32.18 83.71
N SER A 260 -55.25 -31.19 83.32
CA SER A 260 -56.69 -31.14 83.56
C SER A 260 -57.37 -30.23 82.54
N VAL A 261 -58.63 -30.55 82.19
CA VAL A 261 -59.43 -29.84 81.20
C VAL A 261 -60.83 -29.58 81.76
N ASN A 262 -61.30 -28.33 81.64
CA ASN A 262 -62.69 -27.95 81.86
C ASN A 262 -63.30 -27.47 80.55
N GLN A 263 -63.87 -28.40 79.78
CA GLN A 263 -64.44 -28.10 78.46
C GLN A 263 -65.61 -27.11 78.53
N LYS A 264 -66.38 -27.08 79.64
CA LYS A 264 -67.53 -26.19 79.80
C LYS A 264 -67.11 -24.72 79.94
N GLU A 265 -65.99 -24.47 80.59
CA GLU A 265 -65.43 -23.12 80.77
C GLU A 265 -64.42 -22.75 79.67
N GLY A 266 -64.05 -23.71 78.81
CA GLY A 266 -63.06 -23.51 77.75
C GLY A 266 -61.65 -23.28 78.30
N VAL A 267 -61.31 -23.91 79.43
CA VAL A 267 -60.03 -23.69 80.13
C VAL A 267 -59.35 -25.03 80.41
N LEU A 268 -58.03 -25.07 80.31
CA LEU A 268 -57.21 -26.23 80.66
C LEU A 268 -55.95 -25.83 81.42
N TYR A 269 -55.25 -26.82 81.96
CA TYR A 269 -54.03 -26.64 82.72
C TYR A 269 -52.89 -27.46 82.12
N VAL A 270 -51.72 -26.85 81.96
CA VAL A 270 -50.49 -27.48 81.44
C VAL A 270 -49.43 -27.55 82.53
N ASP A 271 -48.54 -28.54 82.45
CA ASP A 271 -47.45 -28.82 83.40
C ASP A 271 -46.18 -27.96 83.19
N ILE A 272 -46.35 -26.76 82.67
CA ILE A 272 -45.29 -25.75 82.48
C ILE A 272 -45.70 -24.41 83.08
N GLY A 273 -44.74 -23.64 83.58
CA GLY A 273 -45.02 -22.40 84.32
C GLY A 273 -43.86 -21.41 84.35
N SER A 274 -43.75 -20.64 85.45
CA SER A 274 -42.77 -19.55 85.55
C SER A 274 -41.32 -20.03 85.55
N ALA A 275 -41.02 -21.21 86.09
CA ALA A 275 -39.67 -21.76 86.12
C ALA A 275 -39.20 -22.21 84.72
N ASP A 276 -40.13 -22.49 83.82
CA ASP A 276 -39.87 -22.89 82.43
C ASP A 276 -39.70 -21.70 81.48
N ASN A 277 -39.77 -20.47 82.00
CA ASN A 277 -39.80 -19.23 81.22
C ASN A 277 -41.03 -19.14 80.28
N LEU A 278 -42.17 -19.67 80.73
CA LEU A 278 -43.45 -19.50 80.05
C LEU A 278 -43.93 -18.05 80.19
N LYS A 279 -44.50 -17.49 79.12
CA LYS A 279 -45.10 -16.15 79.12
C LYS A 279 -46.60 -16.24 78.90
N GLN A 280 -47.33 -15.24 79.38
CA GLN A 280 -48.73 -15.07 79.01
C GLN A 280 -48.85 -14.80 77.51
N GLN A 281 -49.99 -15.14 76.91
CA GLN A 281 -50.28 -15.04 75.47
C GLN A 281 -49.48 -16.00 74.58
N GLN A 282 -48.66 -16.87 75.17
CA GLN A 282 -48.02 -17.94 74.44
C GLN A 282 -49.08 -18.93 73.94
N THR A 283 -49.02 -19.27 72.65
CA THR A 283 -49.97 -20.18 72.01
C THR A 283 -49.31 -21.53 71.71
N PHE A 284 -50.07 -22.61 71.89
CA PHE A 284 -49.64 -23.98 71.63
C PHE A 284 -50.69 -24.75 70.82
N SER A 285 -50.20 -25.68 70.01
CA SER A 285 -51.03 -26.70 69.36
C SER A 285 -51.12 -27.94 70.24
N VAL A 286 -52.31 -28.53 70.32
CA VAL A 286 -52.60 -29.73 71.13
C VAL A 286 -52.59 -30.97 70.23
N TYR A 287 -51.99 -32.06 70.70
CA TYR A 287 -51.85 -33.33 69.99
C TYR A 287 -52.29 -34.50 70.87
N ASP A 288 -52.63 -35.63 70.25
CA ASP A 288 -53.03 -36.82 70.99
C ASP A 288 -51.89 -37.33 71.87
N LYS A 289 -52.27 -37.89 73.02
CA LYS A 289 -51.34 -38.59 73.92
C LYS A 289 -50.52 -39.64 73.16
N GLY A 290 -49.20 -39.62 73.36
CA GLY A 290 -48.30 -40.61 72.76
C GLY A 290 -47.94 -40.36 71.30
N THR A 291 -48.33 -39.21 70.73
CA THR A 291 -47.88 -38.78 69.40
C THR A 291 -46.36 -38.70 69.35
N THR A 292 -45.73 -39.54 68.52
CA THR A 292 -44.32 -39.46 68.18
C THR A 292 -44.14 -38.61 66.93
N GLY A 293 -43.49 -37.44 67.03
CA GLY A 293 -43.33 -36.51 65.92
C GLY A 293 -44.45 -35.46 65.83
N VAL A 294 -44.54 -34.59 66.84
CA VAL A 294 -45.53 -33.49 66.91
C VAL A 294 -45.47 -32.51 65.73
N MET A 295 -44.36 -32.48 64.97
CA MET A 295 -44.19 -31.66 63.77
C MET A 295 -44.97 -32.14 62.54
N GLU A 296 -45.43 -33.40 62.51
CA GLU A 296 -46.15 -33.98 61.36
C GLU A 296 -47.57 -34.41 61.71
N ALA A 297 -47.90 -34.46 63.00
CA ALA A 297 -49.21 -34.85 63.47
C ALA A 297 -50.26 -33.76 63.22
N LYS A 298 -51.52 -34.18 63.02
CA LYS A 298 -52.66 -33.26 62.95
C LYS A 298 -53.00 -32.79 64.38
N SER A 299 -53.05 -31.47 64.61
CA SER A 299 -53.45 -30.91 65.90
C SER A 299 -54.94 -31.13 66.20
N LYS A 300 -55.27 -31.43 67.45
CA LYS A 300 -56.64 -31.55 67.99
C LYS A 300 -57.29 -30.20 68.28
N GLY A 301 -56.48 -29.17 68.51
CA GLY A 301 -56.96 -27.88 68.95
C GLY A 301 -55.81 -26.95 69.32
N ARG A 302 -56.16 -25.75 69.79
CA ARG A 302 -55.22 -24.68 70.09
C ARG A 302 -55.53 -24.04 71.42
N VAL A 303 -54.48 -23.71 72.17
CA VAL A 303 -54.59 -23.16 73.52
C VAL A 303 -53.66 -21.98 73.71
N GLU A 304 -54.11 -21.00 74.47
CA GLU A 304 -53.35 -19.79 74.80
C GLU A 304 -53.16 -19.68 76.31
N VAL A 305 -51.95 -19.38 76.76
CA VAL A 305 -51.64 -19.17 78.17
C VAL A 305 -52.27 -17.87 78.67
N VAL A 306 -53.27 -17.96 79.55
CA VAL A 306 -53.96 -16.78 80.11
C VAL A 306 -53.38 -16.38 81.45
N ARG A 307 -52.97 -17.36 82.27
CA ARG A 307 -52.43 -17.09 83.60
C ARG A 307 -51.41 -18.15 84.00
N ILE A 308 -50.26 -17.70 84.50
CA ILE A 308 -49.27 -18.58 85.12
C ILE A 308 -49.63 -18.69 86.60
N LEU A 309 -49.85 -19.91 87.08
CA LEU A 309 -50.34 -20.18 88.44
C LEU A 309 -49.22 -20.58 89.41
N GLY A 310 -48.09 -21.09 88.89
CA GLY A 310 -46.93 -21.46 89.69
C GLY A 310 -45.72 -21.79 88.83
N GLU A 311 -44.72 -22.46 89.45
CA GLU A 311 -43.44 -22.79 88.81
C GLU A 311 -43.59 -23.68 87.58
N HIS A 312 -44.48 -24.68 87.62
CA HIS A 312 -44.74 -25.64 86.54
C HIS A 312 -46.24 -25.85 86.28
N VAL A 313 -47.05 -24.80 86.49
CA VAL A 313 -48.49 -24.86 86.22
C VAL A 313 -48.97 -23.55 85.61
N ALA A 314 -49.64 -23.65 84.47
CA ALA A 314 -50.31 -22.53 83.82
C ALA A 314 -51.72 -22.88 83.37
N MET A 315 -52.61 -21.91 83.47
CA MET A 315 -53.98 -21.95 82.99
C MET A 315 -54.03 -21.40 81.57
N CYS A 316 -54.50 -22.23 80.65
CA CYS A 316 -54.66 -21.89 79.24
C CYS A 316 -56.15 -21.85 78.87
N ARG A 317 -56.51 -20.97 77.96
CA ARG A 317 -57.84 -20.92 77.33
C ARG A 317 -57.79 -21.72 76.03
N ILE A 318 -58.82 -22.52 75.78
CA ILE A 318 -59.04 -23.21 74.51
C ILE A 318 -59.51 -22.17 73.49
N LEU A 319 -58.73 -22.00 72.43
CA LEU A 319 -59.06 -21.13 71.30
C LEU A 319 -59.86 -21.88 70.23
N GLU A 320 -59.43 -23.11 69.94
CA GLU A 320 -60.06 -24.00 68.96
C GLU A 320 -60.00 -25.45 69.46
N ASP A 321 -61.05 -26.23 69.17
CA ASP A 321 -61.11 -27.66 69.42
C ASP A 321 -61.75 -28.41 68.25
N ASP A 322 -61.25 -29.62 67.98
CA ASP A 322 -61.89 -30.55 67.04
C ASP A 322 -63.03 -31.27 67.77
N ILE A 323 -64.27 -30.98 67.37
CA ILE A 323 -65.48 -31.59 67.94
C ILE A 323 -65.47 -33.12 67.81
N THR A 324 -64.79 -33.64 66.78
CA THR A 324 -64.67 -35.08 66.55
C THR A 324 -63.54 -35.73 67.36
N ASN A 325 -62.58 -34.96 67.85
CA ASN A 325 -61.48 -35.41 68.71
C ASN A 325 -61.21 -34.40 69.83
N ILE A 326 -61.99 -34.48 70.90
CA ILE A 326 -61.95 -33.55 72.03
C ILE A 326 -60.60 -33.56 72.76
N ILE A 327 -60.23 -32.41 73.33
CA ILE A 327 -59.03 -32.25 74.16
C ILE A 327 -59.24 -32.93 75.52
N VAL A 328 -58.32 -33.80 75.91
CA VAL A 328 -58.40 -34.58 77.17
C VAL A 328 -57.11 -34.48 77.99
N PRO A 329 -57.17 -34.72 79.31
CA PRO A 329 -55.96 -34.85 80.12
C PRO A 329 -55.02 -35.92 79.58
N GLY A 330 -53.72 -35.60 79.49
CA GLY A 330 -52.69 -36.46 78.90
C GLY A 330 -52.37 -36.15 77.44
N ASP A 331 -53.15 -35.30 76.77
CA ASP A 331 -52.80 -34.76 75.46
C ASP A 331 -51.54 -33.87 75.56
N LEU A 332 -50.78 -33.83 74.47
CA LEU A 332 -49.49 -33.17 74.38
C LEU A 332 -49.67 -31.75 73.85
N VAL A 333 -48.86 -30.80 74.30
CA VAL A 333 -48.80 -29.45 73.74
C VAL A 333 -47.42 -29.17 73.17
N PHE A 334 -47.38 -28.51 72.03
CA PHE A 334 -46.12 -28.18 71.35
C PHE A 334 -46.23 -26.88 70.55
N THR A 335 -45.13 -26.12 70.52
CA THR A 335 -44.95 -24.99 69.62
C THR A 335 -43.48 -24.89 69.17
N PRO A 336 -43.20 -24.68 67.88
CA PRO A 336 -41.82 -24.57 67.41
C PRO A 336 -41.12 -23.29 67.92
N ALA A 337 -41.88 -22.29 68.37
CA ALA A 337 -41.36 -20.97 68.72
C ALA A 337 -40.86 -20.85 70.17
N TRP A 338 -41.14 -21.83 71.03
CA TRP A 338 -40.78 -21.80 72.44
C TRP A 338 -40.34 -23.18 72.90
N ALA A 339 -39.43 -23.24 73.87
CA ALA A 339 -39.13 -24.45 74.62
C ALA A 339 -38.73 -24.07 76.05
N PRO A 340 -38.92 -24.96 77.04
CA PRO A 340 -38.57 -24.67 78.43
C PRO A 340 -37.12 -24.18 78.58
N GLY A 341 -36.95 -23.01 79.21
CA GLY A 341 -35.65 -22.45 79.57
C GLY A 341 -34.76 -21.93 78.43
N ARG A 342 -35.21 -21.94 77.16
CA ARG A 342 -34.42 -21.43 76.03
C ARG A 342 -35.25 -20.61 75.04
N VAL A 343 -34.63 -19.62 74.42
CA VAL A 343 -35.24 -18.87 73.32
C VAL A 343 -34.90 -19.56 72.01
N ILE A 344 -35.92 -19.86 71.20
CA ILE A 344 -35.74 -20.50 69.90
C ILE A 344 -35.38 -19.44 68.86
N HIS A 345 -34.25 -19.65 68.16
CA HIS A 345 -33.81 -18.75 67.10
C HIS A 345 -34.23 -19.29 65.74
N PHE A 346 -34.81 -18.41 64.95
CA PHE A 346 -35.23 -18.64 63.58
C PHE A 346 -34.34 -17.83 62.64
N ALA A 347 -34.14 -18.33 61.42
CA ALA A 347 -33.67 -17.52 60.31
C ALA A 347 -34.71 -17.64 59.19
N VAL A 348 -34.80 -16.64 58.31
CA VAL A 348 -35.72 -16.67 57.16
C VAL A 348 -34.92 -16.56 55.88
N ALA A 349 -35.28 -17.38 54.90
CA ALA A 349 -34.75 -17.32 53.54
C ALA A 349 -35.91 -17.26 52.53
N GLY A 350 -35.86 -16.27 51.64
CA GLY A 350 -36.81 -16.11 50.55
C GLY A 350 -37.95 -15.15 50.86
N PHE A 351 -38.87 -15.04 49.91
CA PHE A 351 -40.01 -14.13 49.98
C PHE A 351 -41.08 -14.67 50.93
N VAL A 352 -41.62 -13.80 51.76
CA VAL A 352 -42.63 -14.13 52.77
C VAL A 352 -43.88 -13.34 52.46
N ASP A 353 -44.95 -14.03 52.10
CA ASP A 353 -46.30 -13.46 51.93
C ASP A 353 -47.26 -14.25 52.83
N VAL A 354 -47.58 -13.66 53.97
CA VAL A 354 -48.38 -14.31 55.02
C VAL A 354 -49.86 -14.04 54.79
N THR A 355 -50.20 -12.89 54.21
CA THR A 355 -51.57 -12.45 53.95
C THR A 355 -52.12 -12.89 52.59
N GLY A 356 -51.25 -13.37 51.70
CA GLY A 356 -51.60 -13.83 50.34
C GLY A 356 -51.91 -12.68 49.40
N ASP A 357 -51.43 -11.46 49.68
CA ASP A 357 -51.69 -10.26 48.88
C ASP A 357 -50.58 -9.96 47.85
N GLY A 358 -49.55 -10.82 47.79
CA GLY A 358 -48.42 -10.71 46.90
C GLY A 358 -47.37 -9.68 47.33
N ARG A 359 -47.45 -9.14 48.56
CA ARG A 359 -46.48 -8.20 49.13
C ARG A 359 -45.63 -8.87 50.22
N PRO A 360 -44.42 -8.36 50.47
CA PRO A 360 -43.56 -8.90 51.52
C PRO A 360 -44.11 -8.58 52.91
N ASP A 361 -44.44 -9.63 53.67
CA ASP A 361 -44.98 -9.61 55.03
C ASP A 361 -43.93 -10.01 56.08
N MET A 362 -42.67 -9.68 55.83
CA MET A 362 -41.55 -10.09 56.68
C MET A 362 -41.66 -9.55 58.12
N GLU A 363 -42.10 -8.30 58.27
CA GLU A 363 -42.34 -7.68 59.59
C GLU A 363 -43.48 -8.38 60.34
N LEU A 364 -44.53 -8.81 59.63
CA LEU A 364 -45.62 -9.57 60.22
C LEU A 364 -45.13 -10.93 60.72
N LEU A 365 -44.35 -11.65 59.92
CA LEU A 365 -43.75 -12.92 60.31
C LEU A 365 -42.83 -12.76 61.53
N GLU A 366 -41.97 -11.73 61.54
CA GLU A 366 -41.09 -11.44 62.68
C GLU A 366 -41.89 -11.19 63.96
N ASN A 367 -42.96 -10.40 63.87
CA ASN A 367 -43.85 -10.13 64.99
C ASN A 367 -44.55 -11.41 65.49
N LEU A 368 -45.00 -12.28 64.60
CA LEU A 368 -45.62 -13.57 64.97
C LEU A 368 -44.63 -14.50 65.68
N ILE A 369 -43.40 -14.62 65.18
CA ILE A 369 -42.34 -15.39 65.83
C ILE A 369 -42.05 -14.83 67.23
N ARG A 370 -41.96 -13.50 67.34
CA ARG A 370 -41.66 -12.80 68.60
C ARG A 370 -42.76 -12.96 69.64
N ILE A 371 -44.02 -12.83 69.25
CA ILE A 371 -45.18 -13.00 70.14
C ILE A 371 -45.24 -14.44 70.67
N ASN A 372 -44.88 -15.41 69.84
CA ASN A 372 -44.80 -16.83 70.23
C ASN A 372 -43.47 -17.22 70.89
N GLY A 373 -42.67 -16.25 71.37
CA GLY A 373 -41.50 -16.52 72.19
C GLY A 373 -40.20 -16.82 71.45
N GLY A 374 -40.22 -16.81 70.12
CA GLY A 374 -39.04 -16.99 69.26
C GLY A 374 -38.29 -15.68 69.01
N GLN A 375 -37.08 -15.79 68.45
CA GLN A 375 -36.29 -14.66 67.96
C GLN A 375 -35.84 -14.91 66.53
N LEU A 376 -35.94 -13.87 65.69
CA LEU A 376 -35.41 -13.92 64.33
C LEU A 376 -33.96 -13.43 64.32
N ALA A 377 -33.07 -14.24 63.75
CA ALA A 377 -31.69 -13.89 63.47
C ALA A 377 -31.56 -13.49 61.99
N PRO A 378 -30.70 -12.50 61.66
CA PRO A 378 -30.49 -12.07 60.28
C PRO A 378 -29.81 -13.15 59.43
N GLU A 379 -29.01 -14.01 60.07
CA GLU A 379 -28.19 -15.05 59.43
C GLU A 379 -28.40 -16.42 60.07
N VAL A 380 -28.16 -17.47 59.28
CA VAL A 380 -28.17 -18.86 59.78
C VAL A 380 -26.90 -19.11 60.59
N THR A 381 -27.06 -19.35 61.89
CA THR A 381 -25.95 -19.63 62.81
C THR A 381 -26.14 -20.98 63.50
N VAL A 382 -25.14 -21.40 64.27
CA VAL A 382 -25.24 -22.61 65.12
C VAL A 382 -26.33 -22.54 66.20
N GLN A 383 -26.86 -21.35 66.49
CA GLN A 383 -27.97 -21.16 67.44
C GLN A 383 -29.34 -21.24 66.76
N THR A 384 -29.39 -21.15 65.43
CA THR A 384 -30.63 -21.24 64.65
C THR A 384 -31.18 -22.66 64.75
N ARG A 385 -32.41 -22.80 65.25
CA ARG A 385 -33.11 -24.09 65.35
C ARG A 385 -33.82 -24.43 64.04
N TYR A 386 -34.51 -23.45 63.46
CA TYR A 386 -35.27 -23.61 62.24
C TYR A 386 -34.92 -22.52 61.22
N LEU A 387 -34.69 -22.95 59.98
CA LEU A 387 -34.71 -22.06 58.83
C LEU A 387 -36.13 -22.05 58.28
N ILE A 388 -36.78 -20.89 58.32
CA ILE A 388 -38.07 -20.67 57.70
C ILE A 388 -37.85 -20.39 56.22
N GLN A 389 -38.35 -21.29 55.39
CA GLN A 389 -38.24 -21.23 53.95
C GLN A 389 -39.51 -20.58 53.38
N GLY A 390 -39.33 -19.38 52.82
CA GLY A 390 -40.31 -18.69 52.00
C GLY A 390 -40.29 -19.14 50.54
N GLU A 391 -40.99 -18.39 49.70
CA GLU A 391 -41.06 -18.62 48.26
C GLU A 391 -39.78 -18.15 47.55
N ASP A 392 -39.43 -18.83 46.45
CA ASP A 392 -38.36 -18.42 45.54
C ASP A 392 -38.89 -17.34 44.59
N ARG A 393 -39.16 -16.16 45.15
CA ARG A 393 -39.75 -14.99 44.51
C ARG A 393 -38.98 -13.73 44.93
N GLY A 394 -38.95 -12.71 44.09
CA GLY A 394 -38.41 -11.40 44.43
C GLY A 394 -39.46 -10.48 45.06
N GLU A 395 -39.01 -9.47 45.81
CA GLU A 395 -39.90 -8.43 46.37
C GLU A 395 -40.44 -7.45 45.30
N GLY A 396 -39.92 -7.53 44.08
CA GLY A 396 -40.33 -6.70 42.94
C GLY A 396 -41.76 -6.96 42.43
N ILE A 397 -42.31 -5.98 41.69
CA ILE A 397 -43.67 -6.06 41.10
C ILE A 397 -43.79 -7.24 40.11
N ASP A 398 -42.69 -7.56 39.43
CA ASP A 398 -42.56 -8.67 38.49
C ASP A 398 -42.40 -10.04 39.17
N GLY A 399 -42.11 -10.07 40.47
CA GLY A 399 -41.91 -11.29 41.26
C GLY A 399 -40.63 -12.05 40.94
N GLU A 400 -39.78 -11.52 40.06
CA GLU A 400 -38.49 -12.15 39.74
C GLU A 400 -37.45 -11.77 40.80
N PRO A 401 -36.81 -12.76 41.45
CA PRO A 401 -35.78 -12.46 42.44
C PRO A 401 -34.51 -11.93 41.77
N THR A 402 -34.01 -10.83 42.32
CA THR A 402 -32.75 -10.22 41.93
C THR A 402 -31.57 -11.16 42.17
N GLY A 403 -30.42 -10.84 41.57
CA GLY A 403 -29.20 -11.63 41.79
C GLY A 403 -28.76 -11.68 43.26
N GLU A 404 -29.02 -10.62 44.03
CA GLU A 404 -28.71 -10.56 45.46
C GLU A 404 -29.69 -11.40 46.30
N GLU A 405 -31.00 -11.30 46.05
CA GLU A 405 -32.02 -12.11 46.73
C GLU A 405 -31.83 -13.61 46.46
N ARG A 406 -31.55 -14.00 45.20
CA ARG A 406 -31.22 -15.40 44.85
C ARG A 406 -29.95 -15.87 45.57
N ALA A 407 -28.94 -15.01 45.68
CA ALA A 407 -27.70 -15.33 46.37
C ALA A 407 -27.90 -15.50 47.88
N ASP A 408 -28.69 -14.63 48.53
CA ASP A 408 -29.04 -14.72 49.96
C ASP A 408 -29.87 -15.98 50.26
N PHE A 409 -30.90 -16.25 49.44
CA PHE A 409 -31.70 -17.47 49.56
C PHE A 409 -30.83 -18.74 49.46
N THR A 410 -29.96 -18.80 48.44
CA THR A 410 -29.08 -19.94 48.23
C THR A 410 -28.03 -20.08 49.33
N SER A 411 -27.49 -18.96 49.84
CA SER A 411 -26.47 -18.96 50.88
C SER A 411 -27.02 -19.48 52.21
N LYS A 412 -28.21 -19.02 52.62
CA LYS A 412 -28.88 -19.45 53.86
C LYS A 412 -29.31 -20.91 53.80
N ILE A 413 -29.82 -21.39 52.66
CA ILE A 413 -30.13 -22.82 52.48
C ILE A 413 -28.85 -23.66 52.59
N ARG A 414 -27.77 -23.27 51.90
CA ARG A 414 -26.49 -24.00 51.95
C ARG A 414 -25.91 -24.04 53.36
N MET A 415 -25.98 -22.92 54.09
CA MET A 415 -25.49 -22.83 55.47
C MET A 415 -26.32 -23.71 56.41
N ALA A 416 -27.65 -23.71 56.26
CA ALA A 416 -28.53 -24.61 57.01
C ALA A 416 -28.20 -26.07 56.75
N GLU A 417 -27.94 -26.47 55.49
CA GLU A 417 -27.51 -27.83 55.15
C GLU A 417 -26.13 -28.19 55.75
N GLN A 418 -25.20 -27.24 55.75
CA GLN A 418 -23.85 -27.46 56.28
C GLN A 418 -23.84 -27.64 57.80
N ILE A 419 -24.64 -26.88 58.53
CA ILE A 419 -24.73 -26.96 59.99
C ILE A 419 -25.69 -28.09 60.42
N GLY A 420 -26.68 -28.41 59.57
CA GLY A 420 -27.74 -29.38 59.83
C GLY A 420 -28.92 -28.78 60.58
N VAL A 421 -29.35 -27.57 60.20
CA VAL A 421 -30.54 -26.89 60.70
C VAL A 421 -31.77 -27.37 59.94
N ASP A 422 -32.87 -27.63 60.65
CA ASP A 422 -34.12 -28.10 60.04
C ASP A 422 -34.83 -26.97 59.28
N ARG A 423 -35.45 -27.31 58.15
CA ARG A 423 -36.19 -26.38 57.30
C ARG A 423 -37.70 -26.52 57.54
N LEU A 424 -38.38 -25.39 57.69
CA LEU A 424 -39.81 -25.31 57.89
C LEU A 424 -40.42 -24.31 56.89
N SER A 425 -41.50 -24.65 56.21
CA SER A 425 -42.19 -23.66 55.37
C SER A 425 -42.90 -22.61 56.22
N VAL A 426 -43.12 -21.42 55.66
CA VAL A 426 -43.89 -20.35 56.31
C VAL A 426 -45.27 -20.89 56.75
N ASP A 427 -46.00 -21.55 55.85
CA ASP A 427 -47.32 -22.13 56.16
C ASP A 427 -47.30 -23.13 57.31
N LYS A 428 -46.28 -23.99 57.35
CA LYS A 428 -46.16 -25.02 58.38
C LYS A 428 -45.83 -24.39 59.73
N LEU A 429 -44.96 -23.39 59.75
CA LEU A 429 -44.69 -22.60 60.96
C LEU A 429 -45.98 -21.92 61.47
N LEU A 430 -46.70 -21.22 60.59
CA LEU A 430 -47.93 -20.53 60.94
C LEU A 430 -49.00 -21.51 61.46
N THR A 431 -49.12 -22.68 60.83
CA THR A 431 -50.03 -23.74 61.29
C THR A 431 -49.67 -24.20 62.71
N LEU A 432 -48.39 -24.45 62.99
CA LEU A 432 -47.92 -24.92 64.29
C LEU A 432 -48.03 -23.86 65.39
N MET A 433 -47.79 -22.59 65.04
CA MET A 433 -48.00 -21.44 65.93
C MET A 433 -49.49 -21.10 66.08
N GLY A 434 -50.36 -21.74 65.29
CA GLY A 434 -51.78 -21.50 65.33
C GLY A 434 -52.16 -20.10 64.85
N TRP A 435 -51.59 -19.66 63.73
CA TRP A 435 -52.03 -18.46 63.01
C TRP A 435 -52.89 -18.86 61.81
N ARG A 436 -53.98 -18.12 61.58
CA ARG A 436 -54.80 -18.19 60.37
C ARG A 436 -55.11 -16.78 59.90
N ALA A 437 -55.05 -16.55 58.59
CA ALA A 437 -55.50 -15.30 58.01
C ALA A 437 -57.01 -15.14 58.27
N ASP A 438 -57.42 -14.05 58.93
CA ASP A 438 -58.83 -13.68 59.01
C ASP A 438 -59.34 -13.44 57.58
N VAL A 439 -60.22 -14.30 57.09
CA VAL A 439 -60.93 -14.09 55.83
C VAL A 439 -61.81 -12.87 56.02
N ARG A 440 -61.33 -11.69 55.58
CA ARG A 440 -62.13 -10.47 55.53
C ARG A 440 -63.36 -10.76 54.66
N ALA A 441 -64.52 -10.90 55.29
CA ALA A 441 -65.80 -10.92 54.60
C ALA A 441 -65.97 -9.59 53.85
N LEU A 442 -65.72 -9.59 52.55
CA LEU A 442 -66.06 -8.48 51.66
C LEU A 442 -67.58 -8.32 51.68
N THR A 443 -68.03 -7.29 52.39
CA THR A 443 -69.39 -6.76 52.22
C THR A 443 -69.47 -6.20 50.80
N LEU A 444 -70.17 -6.92 49.92
CA LEU A 444 -70.46 -6.50 48.55
C LEU A 444 -71.34 -5.25 48.56
N GLY A 445 -70.69 -4.08 48.47
CA GLY A 445 -71.32 -2.83 48.09
C GLY A 445 -71.76 -2.87 46.62
N ARG A 446 -73.06 -2.72 46.41
CA ARG A 446 -73.75 -2.68 45.11
C ARG A 446 -73.27 -1.49 44.26
N GLY A 447 -72.72 -1.76 43.07
CA GLY A 447 -72.61 -0.74 42.01
C GLY A 447 -71.68 -1.08 40.84
N VAL A 448 -72.27 -1.54 39.72
CA VAL A 448 -71.95 -1.25 38.29
C VAL A 448 -70.48 -1.42 37.82
N GLY A 449 -70.16 -2.46 37.03
CA GLY A 449 -70.09 -2.44 35.55
C GLY A 449 -68.72 -1.85 35.10
N GLU A 450 -67.81 -2.51 34.40
CA GLU A 450 -67.93 -3.29 33.17
C GLU A 450 -66.54 -3.88 32.83
N ALA A 451 -66.56 -5.07 32.23
CA ALA A 451 -65.55 -5.84 31.47
C ALA A 451 -64.02 -5.59 31.64
N ALA A 452 -63.32 -6.65 32.06
CA ALA A 452 -62.04 -7.03 31.42
C ALA A 452 -61.97 -8.56 31.26
N GLU A 453 -61.59 -8.95 30.06
CA GLU A 453 -61.79 -10.24 29.40
C GLU A 453 -60.69 -11.25 29.75
N VAL A 454 -61.09 -12.51 29.96
CA VAL A 454 -60.22 -13.66 30.24
C VAL A 454 -59.87 -14.36 28.93
N VAL A 455 -58.58 -14.61 28.66
CA VAL A 455 -58.17 -15.64 27.68
C VAL A 455 -57.04 -16.49 28.27
N PRO A 456 -57.20 -17.83 28.34
CA PRO A 456 -56.26 -18.74 29.00
C PRO A 456 -55.22 -19.38 28.05
N GLU A 457 -54.06 -19.64 28.66
CA GLU A 457 -53.17 -20.82 28.63
C GLU A 457 -53.00 -21.72 27.39
N LYS A 458 -51.72 -21.95 27.04
CA LYS A 458 -51.20 -22.86 26.01
C LYS A 458 -51.14 -24.31 26.49
N GLN A 459 -51.42 -25.27 25.59
CA GLN A 459 -50.87 -26.62 25.64
C GLN A 459 -50.39 -27.09 24.26
N SER A 460 -49.24 -27.75 24.23
CA SER A 460 -48.66 -28.53 23.11
C SER A 460 -48.98 -30.02 23.32
N PRO A 461 -49.02 -30.90 22.29
CA PRO A 461 -47.86 -31.80 22.11
C PRO A 461 -47.61 -32.38 20.69
N PHE A 462 -46.33 -32.75 20.47
CA PHE A 462 -45.76 -33.90 19.71
C PHE A 462 -46.47 -34.51 18.48
N GLY A 463 -45.78 -34.43 17.33
CA GLY A 463 -45.15 -35.59 16.66
C GLY A 463 -45.83 -36.20 15.42
N GLU A 464 -45.17 -36.15 14.24
CA GLU A 464 -45.09 -37.31 13.32
C GLU A 464 -43.97 -37.19 12.27
N LYS A 465 -43.45 -38.35 11.87
CA LYS A 465 -42.34 -38.63 10.94
C LYS A 465 -42.77 -38.53 9.47
N THR A 466 -41.86 -38.14 8.58
CA THR A 466 -41.82 -38.67 7.20
C THR A 466 -40.37 -38.77 6.69
N SER A 467 -39.97 -39.97 6.27
CA SER A 467 -38.76 -40.28 5.49
C SER A 467 -39.07 -40.29 3.97
N PRO A 468 -38.03 -40.36 3.09
CA PRO A 468 -38.04 -39.76 1.75
C PRO A 468 -38.24 -40.74 0.58
N GLU A 469 -38.81 -40.25 -0.52
CA GLU A 469 -38.80 -40.80 -1.90
C GLU A 469 -38.89 -39.58 -2.84
N GLY A 470 -38.26 -39.48 -4.02
CA GLY A 470 -37.58 -40.47 -4.83
C GLY A 470 -36.80 -39.80 -5.98
N THR A 471 -36.30 -40.67 -6.85
CA THR A 471 -35.25 -40.54 -7.87
C THR A 471 -35.72 -40.04 -9.26
N ASP A 472 -34.71 -39.82 -10.13
CA ASP A 472 -34.67 -39.67 -11.60
C ASP A 472 -34.59 -38.21 -12.15
N SER A 473 -33.43 -37.67 -12.62
CA SER A 473 -32.55 -37.98 -13.80
C SER A 473 -33.09 -37.41 -15.13
N PRO A 474 -32.30 -37.12 -16.20
CA PRO A 474 -30.91 -36.61 -16.31
C PRO A 474 -30.81 -35.37 -17.24
N PHE A 475 -29.76 -34.54 -17.09
CA PHE A 475 -29.06 -33.80 -18.17
C PHE A 475 -27.71 -33.31 -17.68
#